data_AF-A0A2R6FA80-F1
#
_entry.id   AF-A0A2R6FA80-F1
#
_cell.length_a   1.000
_cell.length_b   1.000
_cell.length_c   1.000
_cell.angle_alpha   90.00
_cell.angle_beta   90.00
_cell.angle_gamma   90.00
#
_symmetry.space_group_name_H-M   'P 1'
#
loop_
_entity.id
_entity.type
_entity.pdbx_description
1 polymer ?
#
loop_
_entity_poly.entity_id
_entity_poly.type
_entity_poly.pdbx_seq_one_letter_code
_entity_poly.pdbx_strand_id
1 'polypeptide(L)'
;MSDQDATTETEHTLRTPIVAVLGHVDHGKTSLLDRIRGSAVTAGESGAITQHIGATAVPLEVISDIAGELVDPTDFDLPGLLFIDTPGHHSFSTLRSRGGALADIAILVVDVNDGFQPQTLEAIDILKRTQTPFIVAANKIDTVPGWNPNENQPVRQTMDAQSERVTSDLDEKLYELIGELSDNGFSADMYWRVRNFQANIGVVPVSAETGEGIPDLLTVMMGLSQRYMKEEMEIDAGGPGVGTVLEVTDTQGFGTTLDAIIYDGTIRADDTIVVGGLQGPIVTDVRALLRPRPLEEIRTEKQFEQVDAVAAADGVKIAAPDLDDAIAGAPIRVLRDRERSEVIAEVEEELSEIEVTTQEEGVVVKADTLGSLEAISSTLTEEEIPIMRAEVGAVAPRDARVAETANEPVHRAILAFSVDVLEDARRLAEQEGVELFEDDVIYQLVEGYDDHVTEIEESQQEQILENITRPAKFRVLPDHTFRQNDPAVVGIEVLSGELRRNVNVVKWDGDEATRIGRLKSLQDAGDDVDSARTGEQLAASVDGPTVGRQIEEGDDLWVELPEKHAKILEQELREEISVDEREALSMYLEKHRNRDPFWGK
;
A
#
# COMPACT_ATOMS: atom_id res chain seq x y z
N MET A 1 49.28 35.55 -27.38
CA MET A 1 48.97 34.89 -26.10
C MET A 1 47.94 35.74 -25.40
N SER A 2 46.69 35.38 -25.64
CA SER A 2 45.53 35.68 -24.80
C SER A 2 44.49 34.69 -25.30
N ASP A 3 44.37 33.59 -24.57
CA ASP A 3 43.31 32.59 -24.73
C ASP A 3 41.97 33.33 -24.76
N GLN A 4 41.22 33.13 -25.85
CA GLN A 4 39.79 33.40 -25.87
C GLN A 4 39.15 32.09 -25.44
N ASP A 5 38.67 32.07 -24.20
CA ASP A 5 37.72 31.08 -23.70
C ASP A 5 36.59 30.96 -24.73
N ALA A 6 36.55 29.84 -25.43
CA ALA A 6 35.37 29.39 -26.13
C ALA A 6 34.44 28.84 -25.04
N THR A 7 33.60 29.70 -24.48
CA THR A 7 32.39 29.26 -23.76
C THR A 7 31.54 28.48 -24.76
N THR A 8 31.51 27.16 -24.61
CA THR A 8 30.49 26.29 -25.18
C THR A 8 29.16 26.79 -24.65
N GLU A 9 28.39 27.51 -25.45
CA GLU A 9 26.99 27.81 -25.11
C GLU A 9 26.25 26.47 -25.10
N THR A 10 25.88 25.98 -23.92
CA THR A 10 24.93 24.88 -23.77
C THR A 10 23.61 25.33 -24.39
N GLU A 11 23.18 24.67 -25.48
CA GLU A 11 21.86 24.90 -26.07
C GLU A 11 20.81 24.30 -25.14
N HIS A 12 20.33 25.10 -24.18
CA HIS A 12 19.22 24.72 -23.32
C HIS A 12 17.92 24.70 -24.14
N THR A 13 17.29 23.52 -24.23
CA THR A 13 16.03 23.30 -24.95
C THR A 13 15.00 22.68 -24.02
N LEU A 14 13.71 22.88 -24.30
CA LEU A 14 12.63 22.21 -23.58
C LEU A 14 12.40 20.81 -24.14
N ARG A 15 12.47 19.79 -23.28
CA ARG A 15 12.07 18.43 -23.63
C ARG A 15 10.55 18.27 -23.63
N THR A 16 10.09 17.15 -24.18
CA THR A 16 8.70 16.72 -24.06
C THR A 16 8.36 16.44 -22.59
N PRO A 17 7.27 17.01 -22.04
CA PRO A 17 6.75 16.62 -20.74
C PRO A 17 6.38 15.13 -20.73
N ILE A 18 6.78 14.44 -19.68
CA ILE A 18 6.47 13.03 -19.46
C ILE A 18 5.21 12.94 -18.60
N VAL A 19 4.20 12.25 -19.13
CA VAL A 19 2.87 12.13 -18.55
C VAL A 19 2.62 10.71 -18.09
N ALA A 20 2.48 10.49 -16.78
CA ALA A 20 2.06 9.19 -16.26
C ALA A 20 0.53 9.06 -16.29
N VAL A 21 0.01 7.88 -16.63
CA VAL A 21 -1.44 7.60 -16.60
C VAL A 21 -1.76 6.55 -15.53
N LEU A 22 -2.48 6.97 -14.49
CA LEU A 22 -2.79 6.21 -13.29
C LEU A 22 -4.28 5.90 -13.18
N GLY A 23 -4.65 4.95 -12.33
CA GLY A 23 -6.04 4.57 -12.08
C GLY A 23 -6.23 3.09 -11.83
N HIS A 24 -7.43 2.72 -11.37
CA HIS A 24 -7.81 1.34 -11.12
C HIS A 24 -7.84 0.47 -12.40
N VAL A 25 -7.87 -0.85 -12.22
CA VAL A 25 -8.11 -1.80 -13.31
C VAL A 25 -9.46 -1.49 -13.96
N ASP A 26 -9.56 -1.65 -15.27
CA ASP A 26 -10.78 -1.39 -16.04
C ASP A 26 -11.35 0.04 -16.01
N HIS A 27 -10.74 1.01 -15.33
CA HIS A 27 -11.14 2.43 -15.41
C HIS A 27 -10.80 3.08 -16.78
N GLY A 28 -10.09 2.36 -17.66
CA GLY A 28 -9.90 2.73 -19.06
C GLY A 28 -8.63 3.56 -19.36
N LYS A 29 -7.55 3.37 -18.59
CA LYS A 29 -6.22 3.98 -18.83
C LYS A 29 -5.72 3.70 -20.26
N THR A 30 -5.62 2.43 -20.63
CA THR A 30 -5.10 2.01 -21.94
C THR A 30 -6.07 2.35 -23.07
N SER A 31 -7.39 2.28 -22.84
CA SER A 31 -8.37 2.77 -23.83
C SER A 31 -8.22 4.26 -24.10
N LEU A 32 -7.95 5.07 -23.06
CA LEU A 32 -7.72 6.51 -23.20
C LEU A 32 -6.46 6.77 -24.05
N LEU A 33 -5.38 6.04 -23.79
CA LEU A 33 -4.13 6.15 -24.55
C LEU A 33 -4.28 5.65 -25.99
N ASP A 34 -4.96 4.53 -26.21
CA ASP A 34 -5.31 4.02 -27.55
C ASP A 34 -6.10 5.06 -28.35
N ARG A 35 -7.04 5.76 -27.69
CA ARG A 35 -7.82 6.81 -28.33
C ARG A 35 -6.97 8.01 -28.72
N ILE A 36 -5.99 8.39 -27.90
CA ILE A 36 -5.05 9.48 -28.21
C ILE A 36 -4.08 9.05 -29.35
N ARG A 37 -3.64 7.79 -29.37
CA ARG A 37 -2.76 7.24 -30.42
C ARG A 37 -3.45 7.08 -31.77
N GLY A 38 -4.75 6.78 -31.78
CA GLY A 38 -5.49 6.38 -32.98
C GLY A 38 -5.25 4.94 -33.41
N SER A 39 -4.57 4.13 -32.58
CA SER A 39 -4.31 2.70 -32.77
C SER A 39 -4.86 1.91 -31.57
N ALA A 40 -5.41 0.71 -31.80
CA ALA A 40 -5.96 -0.14 -30.75
C ALA A 40 -4.93 -1.21 -30.34
N VAL A 41 -4.25 -1.00 -29.21
CA VAL A 41 -3.29 -1.96 -28.64
C VAL A 41 -4.02 -3.07 -27.87
N THR A 42 -5.13 -2.73 -27.20
CA THR A 42 -5.91 -3.67 -26.33
C THR A 42 -6.37 -4.95 -27.03
N ALA A 43 -6.57 -4.92 -28.36
CA ALA A 43 -7.01 -6.08 -29.14
C ALA A 43 -5.92 -7.15 -29.33
N GLY A 44 -4.65 -6.83 -29.06
CA GLY A 44 -3.50 -7.71 -29.24
C GLY A 44 -3.03 -8.44 -27.98
N GLU A 45 -3.49 -8.05 -26.80
CA GLU A 45 -3.04 -8.59 -25.52
C GLU A 45 -3.88 -9.78 -25.04
N SER A 46 -3.23 -10.75 -24.39
CA SER A 46 -3.92 -11.89 -23.80
C SER A 46 -4.78 -11.42 -22.62
N GLY A 47 -6.10 -11.38 -22.80
CA GLY A 47 -7.05 -10.98 -21.76
C GLY A 47 -7.44 -9.49 -21.77
N ALA A 48 -6.98 -8.70 -22.74
CA ALA A 48 -7.25 -7.25 -22.84
C ALA A 48 -6.78 -6.41 -21.62
N ILE A 49 -5.75 -6.88 -20.93
CA ILE A 49 -5.10 -6.20 -19.79
C ILE A 49 -3.65 -5.86 -20.10
N THR A 50 -3.23 -4.65 -19.71
CA THR A 50 -1.86 -4.13 -19.87
C THR A 50 -0.93 -4.82 -18.88
N GLN A 51 0.16 -5.42 -19.37
CA GLN A 51 1.12 -6.17 -18.54
C GLN A 51 2.54 -5.59 -18.54
N HIS A 52 2.87 -4.63 -19.41
CA HIS A 52 4.19 -4.00 -19.47
C HIS A 52 4.09 -2.48 -19.61
N ILE A 53 5.12 -1.76 -19.14
CA ILE A 53 5.24 -0.30 -19.23
C ILE A 53 5.47 0.13 -20.68
N GLY A 54 4.55 0.93 -21.21
CA GLY A 54 4.64 1.53 -22.53
C GLY A 54 5.07 2.99 -22.50
N ALA A 55 5.83 3.46 -23.48
CA ALA A 55 6.03 4.88 -23.73
C ALA A 55 5.48 5.25 -25.11
N THR A 56 4.74 6.36 -25.20
CA THR A 56 4.11 6.86 -26.43
C THR A 56 4.34 8.35 -26.57
N ALA A 57 5.14 8.76 -27.55
CA ALA A 57 5.30 10.17 -27.90
C ALA A 57 4.13 10.64 -28.79
N VAL A 58 3.44 11.70 -28.35
CA VAL A 58 2.36 12.36 -29.07
C VAL A 58 2.81 13.78 -29.44
N PRO A 59 3.18 14.04 -30.71
CA PRO A 59 3.66 15.35 -31.14
C PRO A 59 2.59 16.46 -30.99
N LEU A 60 3.05 17.70 -30.82
CA LEU A 60 2.16 18.88 -30.74
C LEU A 60 1.19 18.97 -31.92
N GLU A 61 1.64 18.65 -33.13
CA GLU A 61 0.78 18.66 -34.34
C GLU A 61 -0.44 17.74 -34.17
N VAL A 62 -0.23 16.54 -33.61
CA VAL A 62 -1.31 15.56 -33.35
C VAL A 62 -2.23 16.07 -32.24
N ILE A 63 -1.68 16.68 -31.19
CA ILE A 63 -2.46 17.26 -30.09
C ILE A 63 -3.35 18.39 -30.62
N SER A 64 -2.81 19.29 -31.45
CA SER A 64 -3.55 20.38 -32.07
C SER A 64 -4.65 19.88 -33.00
N ASP A 65 -4.40 18.81 -33.77
CA ASP A 65 -5.41 18.20 -34.63
C ASP A 65 -6.58 17.61 -33.82
N ILE A 66 -6.30 16.97 -32.66
CA ILE A 66 -7.33 16.42 -31.77
C ILE A 66 -8.09 17.55 -31.04
N ALA A 67 -7.37 18.55 -30.53
CA ALA A 67 -7.95 19.63 -29.73
C ALA A 67 -8.72 20.66 -30.58
N GLY A 68 -8.43 20.74 -31.88
CA GLY A 68 -9.06 21.69 -32.80
C GLY A 68 -8.83 23.14 -32.37
N GLU A 69 -9.90 23.94 -32.33
CA GLU A 69 -9.81 25.37 -31.97
C GLU A 69 -9.43 25.63 -30.50
N LEU A 70 -9.35 24.60 -29.65
CA LEU A 70 -8.95 24.74 -28.25
C LEU A 70 -7.43 24.95 -28.08
N VAL A 71 -6.62 24.54 -29.06
CA VAL A 71 -5.16 24.61 -29.01
C VAL A 71 -4.66 25.25 -30.30
N ASP A 72 -4.07 26.44 -30.19
CA ASP A 72 -3.24 26.99 -31.26
C ASP A 72 -1.79 26.50 -31.04
N PRO A 73 -1.20 25.72 -31.96
CA PRO A 73 0.18 25.23 -31.80
C PRO A 73 1.21 26.35 -31.66
N THR A 74 0.92 27.56 -32.16
CA THR A 74 1.83 28.71 -32.05
C THR A 74 1.88 29.30 -30.63
N ASP A 75 0.92 28.95 -29.77
CA ASP A 75 0.92 29.34 -28.36
C ASP A 75 1.83 28.43 -27.51
N PHE A 76 2.39 27.35 -28.08
CA PHE A 76 3.17 26.36 -27.34
C PHE A 76 4.64 26.27 -27.79
N ASP A 77 5.54 26.32 -26.82
CA ASP A 77 6.99 26.09 -26.98
C ASP A 77 7.35 24.60 -26.86
N LEU A 78 6.41 23.77 -26.38
CA LEU A 78 6.63 22.35 -26.10
C LEU A 78 6.47 21.48 -27.35
N PRO A 79 7.31 20.44 -27.53
CA PRO A 79 7.27 19.58 -28.73
C PRO A 79 6.07 18.61 -28.77
N GLY A 80 5.40 18.34 -27.64
CA GLY A 80 4.30 17.37 -27.54
C GLY A 80 4.09 16.89 -26.11
N LEU A 81 3.65 15.64 -25.95
CA LEU A 81 3.56 14.92 -24.66
C LEU A 81 4.10 13.49 -24.82
N LEU A 82 4.86 12.99 -23.84
CA LEU A 82 5.33 11.60 -23.77
C LEU A 82 4.48 10.86 -22.73
N PHE A 83 3.53 10.07 -23.17
CA PHE A 83 2.68 9.29 -22.27
C PHE A 83 3.37 7.99 -21.85
N ILE A 84 3.33 7.69 -20.56
CA ILE A 84 3.75 6.42 -20.00
C ILE A 84 2.50 5.62 -19.62
N ASP A 85 2.29 4.51 -20.31
CA ASP A 85 1.24 3.54 -20.02
C ASP A 85 1.77 2.59 -18.94
N THR A 86 1.34 2.78 -17.69
CA THR A 86 1.72 1.89 -16.60
C THR A 86 0.72 0.73 -16.49
N PRO A 87 1.15 -0.53 -16.57
CA PRO A 87 0.33 -1.66 -16.15
C PRO A 87 0.13 -1.59 -14.64
N GLY A 88 -1.13 -1.65 -14.19
CA GLY A 88 -1.46 -1.37 -12.80
C GLY A 88 -0.97 0.02 -12.37
N HIS A 89 -0.78 0.21 -11.06
CA HIS A 89 -0.22 1.43 -10.47
C HIS A 89 1.18 1.15 -9.88
N HIS A 90 1.60 -0.11 -9.75
CA HIS A 90 2.94 -0.57 -9.34
C HIS A 90 4.05 0.08 -10.14
N SER A 91 3.89 0.09 -11.46
CA SER A 91 4.86 0.67 -12.38
C SER A 91 5.07 2.17 -12.19
N PHE A 92 4.14 2.90 -11.55
CA PHE A 92 4.33 4.33 -11.28
C PHE A 92 5.32 4.61 -10.16
N SER A 93 5.45 3.71 -9.19
CA SER A 93 6.48 3.83 -8.15
C SER A 93 7.88 3.81 -8.76
N THR A 94 8.08 3.00 -9.81
CA THR A 94 9.29 2.95 -10.65
C THR A 94 9.52 4.26 -11.42
N LEU A 95 8.46 5.01 -11.72
CA LEU A 95 8.51 6.28 -12.47
C LEU A 95 8.83 7.49 -11.60
N ARG A 96 9.22 7.28 -10.34
CA ARG A 96 9.79 8.36 -9.54
C ARG A 96 10.84 7.86 -8.55
N SER A 97 12.07 7.69 -9.03
CA SER A 97 13.25 7.68 -8.17
C SER A 97 13.64 9.12 -7.78
N ARG A 98 14.22 9.30 -6.59
CA ARG A 98 14.78 10.59 -6.18
C ARG A 98 16.04 10.86 -7.00
N GLY A 99 16.09 12.02 -7.68
CA GLY A 99 17.19 12.39 -8.58
C GLY A 99 16.73 13.00 -9.91
N GLY A 100 15.47 12.76 -10.31
CA GLY A 100 14.83 13.39 -11.46
C GLY A 100 13.38 12.92 -11.57
N ALA A 101 12.42 13.84 -11.73
CA ALA A 101 11.04 13.46 -11.96
C ALA A 101 10.96 12.71 -13.30
N LEU A 102 10.63 11.41 -13.29
CA LEU A 102 10.45 10.72 -14.56
C LEU A 102 9.11 11.07 -15.19
N ALA A 103 8.07 11.32 -14.38
CA ALA A 103 6.83 11.93 -14.82
C ALA A 103 6.76 13.37 -14.31
N ASP A 104 6.64 14.32 -15.24
CA ASP A 104 6.46 15.72 -14.89
C ASP A 104 5.05 15.91 -14.33
N ILE A 105 4.05 15.29 -14.95
CA ILE A 105 2.63 15.42 -14.59
C ILE A 105 1.91 14.08 -14.74
N ALA A 106 0.80 13.88 -14.03
CA ALA A 106 0.01 12.66 -14.12
C ALA A 106 -1.47 12.90 -14.49
N ILE A 107 -2.09 11.86 -15.06
CA ILE A 107 -3.53 11.77 -15.29
C ILE A 107 -4.07 10.63 -14.43
N LEU A 108 -4.92 10.95 -13.45
CA LEU A 108 -5.64 9.95 -12.67
C LEU A 108 -6.97 9.63 -13.35
N VAL A 109 -7.07 8.44 -13.93
CA VAL A 109 -8.26 7.96 -14.64
C VAL A 109 -9.20 7.28 -13.65
N VAL A 110 -10.42 7.79 -13.55
CA VAL A 110 -11.46 7.28 -12.64
C VAL A 110 -12.73 7.03 -13.43
N ASP A 111 -13.31 5.84 -13.34
CA ASP A 111 -14.64 5.60 -13.90
C ASP A 111 -15.67 6.40 -13.11
N VAL A 112 -16.44 7.24 -13.81
CA VAL A 112 -17.46 8.10 -13.19
C VAL A 112 -18.59 7.32 -12.53
N ASN A 113 -18.77 6.03 -12.85
CA ASN A 113 -19.79 5.19 -12.23
C ASN A 113 -19.29 4.40 -11.03
N ASP A 114 -18.02 3.99 -11.05
CA ASP A 114 -17.45 3.14 -10.01
C ASP A 114 -16.82 3.96 -8.89
N GLY A 115 -16.44 5.22 -9.14
CA GLY A 115 -15.85 6.08 -8.11
C GLY A 115 -14.43 5.66 -7.75
N PHE A 116 -14.01 5.98 -6.52
CA PHE A 116 -12.69 5.58 -6.03
C PHE A 116 -12.67 4.08 -5.67
N GLN A 117 -11.59 3.42 -6.08
CA GLN A 117 -11.31 2.01 -5.83
C GLN A 117 -9.95 1.91 -5.11
N PRO A 118 -9.56 0.75 -4.52
CA PRO A 118 -8.32 0.64 -3.74
C PRO A 118 -7.08 1.15 -4.47
N GLN A 119 -6.90 0.78 -5.73
CA GLN A 119 -5.79 1.23 -6.58
C GLN A 119 -5.86 2.73 -6.93
N THR A 120 -7.05 3.35 -6.89
CA THR A 120 -7.20 4.80 -7.03
C THR A 120 -6.66 5.51 -5.79
N LEU A 121 -6.95 4.98 -4.59
CA LEU A 121 -6.42 5.50 -3.33
C LEU A 121 -4.89 5.35 -3.26
N GLU A 122 -4.36 4.21 -3.70
CA GLU A 122 -2.92 4.00 -3.79
C GLU A 122 -2.25 4.99 -4.75
N ALA A 123 -2.83 5.19 -5.94
CA ALA A 123 -2.33 6.19 -6.87
C ALA A 123 -2.34 7.61 -6.26
N ILE A 124 -3.40 7.96 -5.52
CA ILE A 124 -3.53 9.25 -4.83
C ILE A 124 -2.42 9.42 -3.78
N ASP A 125 -2.14 8.40 -2.99
CA ASP A 125 -1.13 8.50 -1.93
C ASP A 125 0.29 8.52 -2.52
N ILE A 126 0.55 7.79 -3.61
CA ILE A 126 1.80 7.97 -4.36
C ILE A 126 1.87 9.41 -4.89
N LEU A 127 0.84 9.95 -5.54
CA LEU A 127 0.82 11.32 -6.05
C LEU A 127 1.08 12.37 -4.96
N LYS A 128 0.51 12.19 -3.75
CA LYS A 128 0.76 13.05 -2.58
C LYS A 128 2.20 12.99 -2.10
N ARG A 129 2.70 11.78 -1.82
CA ARG A 129 4.04 11.53 -1.28
C ARG A 129 5.11 12.06 -2.22
N THR A 130 4.88 11.81 -3.50
CA THR A 130 5.74 12.29 -4.55
C THR A 130 5.58 13.80 -4.74
N GLN A 131 4.40 14.39 -4.54
CA GLN A 131 4.10 15.77 -4.94
C GLN A 131 4.12 15.91 -6.47
N THR A 132 3.64 14.89 -7.18
CA THR A 132 3.49 14.93 -8.64
C THR A 132 2.21 15.72 -8.97
N PRO A 133 2.27 16.80 -9.74
CA PRO A 133 1.07 17.50 -10.21
C PRO A 133 0.21 16.56 -11.07
N PHE A 134 -1.12 16.64 -10.93
CA PHE A 134 -2.00 15.78 -11.70
C PHE A 134 -3.37 16.40 -11.98
N ILE A 135 -4.06 15.81 -12.95
CA ILE A 135 -5.47 16.07 -13.25
C ILE A 135 -6.27 14.77 -13.19
N VAL A 136 -7.59 14.88 -13.02
CA VAL A 136 -8.48 13.71 -12.99
C VAL A 136 -9.22 13.62 -14.31
N ALA A 137 -9.09 12.48 -14.99
CA ALA A 137 -9.91 12.11 -16.13
C ALA A 137 -11.09 11.25 -15.63
N ALA A 138 -12.25 11.85 -15.45
CA ALA A 138 -13.48 11.16 -15.07
C ALA A 138 -14.05 10.45 -16.30
N ASN A 139 -13.61 9.21 -16.51
CA ASN A 139 -13.83 8.43 -17.71
C ASN A 139 -15.20 7.73 -17.74
N LYS A 140 -15.54 7.20 -18.91
CA LYS A 140 -16.75 6.43 -19.22
C LYS A 140 -18.05 7.21 -19.07
N ILE A 141 -18.04 8.52 -19.33
CA ILE A 141 -19.28 9.34 -19.33
C ILE A 141 -20.35 8.81 -20.31
N ASP A 142 -19.92 8.10 -21.37
CA ASP A 142 -20.79 7.47 -22.36
C ASP A 142 -21.68 6.37 -21.80
N THR A 143 -21.32 5.83 -20.63
CA THR A 143 -22.06 4.76 -19.96
C THR A 143 -23.13 5.28 -18.99
N VAL A 144 -23.21 6.61 -18.78
CA VAL A 144 -24.27 7.21 -17.97
C VAL A 144 -25.65 6.89 -18.59
N PRO A 145 -26.62 6.39 -17.82
CA PRO A 145 -27.91 5.96 -18.37
C PRO A 145 -28.63 7.05 -19.17
N GLY A 146 -28.81 6.80 -20.48
CA GLY A 146 -29.47 7.74 -21.39
C GLY A 146 -28.54 8.73 -22.07
N TRP A 147 -27.22 8.60 -21.88
CA TRP A 147 -26.22 9.36 -22.63
C TRP A 147 -26.38 9.15 -24.14
N ASN A 148 -26.26 10.24 -24.89
CA ASN A 148 -26.27 10.23 -26.35
C ASN A 148 -24.91 10.74 -26.87
N PRO A 149 -24.01 9.84 -27.31
CA PRO A 149 -22.64 10.18 -27.68
C PRO A 149 -22.52 11.22 -28.80
N ASN A 150 -21.59 12.16 -28.64
CA ASN A 150 -21.16 13.10 -29.67
C ASN A 150 -19.65 12.94 -29.90
N GLU A 151 -19.27 12.01 -30.79
CA GLU A 151 -17.88 11.59 -30.99
C GLU A 151 -16.88 12.76 -31.15
N ASN A 152 -15.75 12.66 -30.43
CA ASN A 152 -14.63 13.60 -30.46
C ASN A 152 -14.97 15.07 -30.15
N GLN A 153 -16.10 15.33 -29.49
CA GLN A 153 -16.47 16.70 -29.12
C GLN A 153 -15.87 17.10 -27.77
N PRO A 154 -15.58 18.40 -27.58
CA PRO A 154 -15.26 18.93 -26.27
C PRO A 154 -16.38 18.69 -25.26
N VAL A 155 -16.01 18.43 -24.01
CA VAL A 155 -16.94 17.92 -22.99
C VAL A 155 -18.16 18.82 -22.78
N ARG A 156 -17.97 20.14 -22.78
CA ARG A 156 -19.08 21.08 -22.60
C ARG A 156 -20.10 21.03 -23.73
N GLN A 157 -19.64 20.82 -24.96
CA GLN A 157 -20.53 20.75 -26.12
C GLN A 157 -21.39 19.48 -26.07
N THR A 158 -20.81 18.34 -25.69
CA THR A 158 -21.59 17.11 -25.54
C THR A 158 -22.55 17.18 -24.36
N MET A 159 -22.14 17.75 -23.21
CA MET A 159 -23.02 17.92 -22.06
C MET A 159 -24.22 18.82 -22.36
N ASP A 160 -24.02 19.93 -23.09
CA ASP A 160 -25.09 20.85 -23.50
C ASP A 160 -26.08 20.19 -24.49
N ALA A 161 -25.67 19.11 -25.18
CA ALA A 161 -26.51 18.34 -26.09
C ALA A 161 -27.33 17.24 -25.39
N GLN A 162 -27.07 16.97 -24.11
CA GLN A 162 -27.81 15.96 -23.34
C GLN A 162 -29.13 16.49 -22.79
N SER A 163 -30.00 15.57 -22.36
CA SER A 163 -31.20 15.95 -21.61
C SER A 163 -30.85 16.39 -20.18
N GLU A 164 -31.64 17.31 -19.60
CA GLU A 164 -31.44 17.80 -18.22
C GLU A 164 -31.28 16.67 -17.19
N ARG A 165 -32.02 15.56 -17.38
CA ARG A 165 -31.92 14.37 -16.52
C ARG A 165 -30.52 13.75 -16.59
N VAL A 166 -30.02 13.49 -17.79
CA VAL A 166 -28.71 12.85 -18.01
C VAL A 166 -27.58 13.74 -17.51
N THR A 167 -27.66 15.05 -17.77
CA THR A 167 -26.69 16.02 -17.24
C THR A 167 -26.70 16.04 -15.71
N SER A 168 -27.88 15.97 -15.07
CA SER A 168 -27.98 15.91 -13.61
C SER A 168 -27.40 14.62 -13.04
N ASP A 169 -27.68 13.47 -13.67
CA ASP A 169 -27.15 12.17 -13.26
C ASP A 169 -25.60 12.12 -13.38
N LEU A 170 -25.01 12.76 -14.40
CA LEU A 170 -23.56 12.91 -14.52
C LEU A 170 -22.99 13.90 -13.50
N ASP A 171 -23.62 15.07 -13.31
CA ASP A 171 -23.17 16.07 -12.35
C ASP A 171 -23.10 15.51 -10.93
N GLU A 172 -24.09 14.71 -10.51
CA GLU A 172 -24.11 14.04 -9.19
C GLU A 172 -22.85 13.19 -8.99
N LYS A 173 -22.55 12.31 -9.94
CA LYS A 173 -21.35 11.45 -9.90
C LYS A 173 -20.04 12.25 -9.91
N LEU A 174 -19.97 13.34 -10.69
CA LEU A 174 -18.79 14.21 -10.71
C LEU A 174 -18.57 14.91 -9.37
N TYR A 175 -19.64 15.33 -8.69
CA TYR A 175 -19.52 15.90 -7.34
C TYR A 175 -19.15 14.86 -6.29
N GLU A 176 -19.59 13.61 -6.43
CA GLU A 176 -19.13 12.51 -5.58
C GLU A 176 -17.61 12.33 -5.70
N LEU A 177 -17.07 12.25 -6.93
CA LEU A 177 -15.61 12.19 -7.18
C LEU A 177 -14.85 13.39 -6.57
N ILE A 178 -15.41 14.61 -6.69
CA ILE A 178 -14.82 15.80 -6.07
C ILE A 178 -14.85 15.71 -4.54
N GLY A 179 -15.92 15.13 -3.97
CA GLY A 179 -16.03 14.83 -2.54
C GLY A 179 -14.94 13.87 -2.08
N GLU A 180 -14.74 12.77 -2.81
CA GLU A 180 -13.70 11.77 -2.50
C GLU A 180 -12.28 12.37 -2.59
N LEU A 181 -12.02 13.25 -3.55
CA LEU A 181 -10.76 14.02 -3.59
C LEU A 181 -10.58 14.90 -2.34
N SER A 182 -11.66 15.54 -1.89
CA SER A 182 -11.66 16.38 -0.68
C SER A 182 -11.41 15.58 0.59
N ASP A 183 -12.01 14.40 0.72
CA ASP A 183 -11.77 13.49 1.85
C ASP A 183 -10.31 13.03 1.89
N ASN A 184 -9.68 12.94 0.72
CA ASN A 184 -8.26 12.67 0.55
C ASN A 184 -7.37 13.93 0.63
N GLY A 185 -7.88 15.06 1.10
CA GLY A 185 -7.08 16.26 1.37
C GLY A 185 -6.77 17.14 0.15
N PHE A 186 -7.42 16.89 -0.99
CA PHE A 186 -7.25 17.69 -2.19
C PHE A 186 -8.42 18.64 -2.45
N SER A 187 -8.12 19.86 -2.88
CA SER A 187 -9.15 20.74 -3.44
C SER A 187 -9.32 20.45 -4.93
N ALA A 188 -10.55 20.21 -5.38
CA ALA A 188 -10.85 19.91 -6.77
C ALA A 188 -12.16 20.58 -7.22
N ASP A 189 -12.26 20.85 -8.52
CA ASP A 189 -13.50 21.27 -9.18
C ASP A 189 -13.43 20.85 -10.66
N MET A 190 -14.54 20.96 -11.36
CA MET A 190 -14.56 20.80 -12.81
C MET A 190 -13.54 21.73 -13.46
N TYR A 191 -12.78 21.24 -14.44
CA TYR A 191 -11.63 21.98 -14.97
C TYR A 191 -12.00 23.41 -15.45
N TRP A 192 -13.21 23.59 -16.01
CA TRP A 192 -13.69 24.90 -16.49
C TRP A 192 -14.11 25.87 -15.38
N ARG A 193 -14.19 25.41 -14.13
CA ARG A 193 -14.47 26.23 -12.93
C ARG A 193 -13.21 26.56 -12.15
N VAL A 194 -12.15 25.78 -12.34
CA VAL A 194 -10.86 26.01 -11.69
C VAL A 194 -10.25 27.33 -12.17
N ARG A 195 -9.96 28.22 -11.21
CA ARG A 195 -9.27 29.50 -11.48
C ARG A 195 -7.78 29.44 -11.20
N ASN A 196 -7.37 28.58 -10.27
CA ASN A 196 -5.99 28.40 -9.86
C ASN A 196 -5.65 26.90 -9.84
N PHE A 197 -5.07 26.43 -10.93
CA PHE A 197 -4.63 25.03 -11.08
C PHE A 197 -3.42 24.68 -10.21
N GLN A 198 -2.71 25.65 -9.60
CA GLN A 198 -1.65 25.35 -8.64
C GLN A 198 -2.19 24.89 -7.28
N ALA A 199 -3.45 25.18 -6.98
CA ALA A 199 -4.06 24.89 -5.68
C ALA A 199 -5.30 24.00 -5.79
N ASN A 200 -5.79 23.73 -7.00
CA ASN A 200 -6.99 22.93 -7.22
C ASN A 200 -6.76 21.98 -8.39
N ILE A 201 -7.14 20.72 -8.20
CA ILE A 201 -7.13 19.70 -9.24
C ILE A 201 -8.31 19.95 -10.19
N GLY A 202 -8.04 19.88 -11.49
CA GLY A 202 -9.07 19.91 -12.51
C GLY A 202 -9.64 18.51 -12.76
N VAL A 203 -10.96 18.36 -12.64
CA VAL A 203 -11.68 17.17 -13.08
C VAL A 203 -12.19 17.39 -14.50
N VAL A 204 -11.78 16.52 -15.42
CA VAL A 204 -12.16 16.53 -16.84
C VAL A 204 -13.00 15.28 -17.13
N PRO A 205 -14.31 15.42 -17.41
CA PRO A 205 -15.13 14.29 -17.84
C PRO A 205 -14.72 13.89 -19.26
N VAL A 206 -14.48 12.60 -19.46
CA VAL A 206 -14.03 12.04 -20.73
C VAL A 206 -14.73 10.72 -21.05
N SER A 207 -14.72 10.36 -22.32
CA SER A 207 -14.96 8.99 -22.77
C SER A 207 -13.81 8.55 -23.66
N ALA A 208 -13.05 7.57 -23.18
CA ALA A 208 -12.03 6.91 -23.98
C ALA A 208 -12.63 6.21 -25.23
N GLU A 209 -13.85 5.71 -25.14
CA GLU A 209 -14.53 4.99 -26.23
C GLU A 209 -14.96 5.94 -27.36
N THR A 210 -15.63 7.04 -27.01
CA THR A 210 -16.22 7.97 -28.00
C THR A 210 -15.29 9.13 -28.36
N GLY A 211 -14.25 9.36 -27.55
CA GLY A 211 -13.32 10.48 -27.66
C GLY A 211 -13.87 11.81 -27.10
N GLU A 212 -15.05 11.81 -26.48
CA GLU A 212 -15.61 12.99 -25.83
C GLU A 212 -14.69 13.49 -24.70
N GLY A 213 -14.45 14.79 -24.63
CA GLY A 213 -13.64 15.42 -23.56
C GLY A 213 -12.12 15.22 -23.66
N ILE A 214 -11.61 14.34 -24.54
CA ILE A 214 -10.17 14.20 -24.81
C ILE A 214 -9.55 15.51 -25.36
N PRO A 215 -10.22 16.28 -26.24
CA PRO A 215 -9.75 17.61 -26.63
C PRO A 215 -9.44 18.51 -25.42
N ASP A 216 -10.36 18.56 -24.45
CA ASP A 216 -10.21 19.34 -23.22
C ASP A 216 -9.06 18.81 -22.36
N LEU A 217 -8.96 17.49 -22.19
CA LEU A 217 -7.91 16.84 -21.41
C LEU A 217 -6.52 17.22 -21.92
N LEU A 218 -6.26 17.05 -23.21
CA LEU A 218 -4.98 17.37 -23.84
C LEU A 218 -4.67 18.88 -23.75
N THR A 219 -5.69 19.73 -23.93
CA THR A 219 -5.55 21.18 -23.80
C THR A 219 -5.09 21.59 -22.40
N VAL A 220 -5.73 21.02 -21.36
CA VAL A 220 -5.37 21.28 -19.97
C VAL A 220 -3.95 20.78 -19.70
N MET A 221 -3.60 19.57 -20.13
CA MET A 221 -2.26 18.99 -19.93
C MET A 221 -1.15 19.83 -20.55
N MET A 222 -1.31 20.23 -21.81
CA MET A 222 -0.36 21.12 -22.49
C MET A 222 -0.23 22.47 -21.79
N GLY A 223 -1.36 23.06 -21.39
CA GLY A 223 -1.39 24.35 -20.71
C GLY A 223 -0.71 24.32 -19.34
N LEU A 224 -0.92 23.26 -18.55
CA LEU A 224 -0.28 23.08 -17.25
C LEU A 224 1.22 22.87 -17.38
N SER A 225 1.62 21.95 -18.26
CA SER A 225 3.03 21.63 -18.51
C SER A 225 3.80 22.87 -18.92
N GLN A 226 3.28 23.63 -19.89
CA GLN A 226 3.93 24.84 -20.37
C GLN A 226 3.99 25.96 -19.33
N ARG A 227 2.95 26.12 -18.51
CA ARG A 227 2.86 27.29 -17.63
C ARG A 227 3.62 27.10 -16.33
N TYR A 228 3.66 25.88 -15.83
CA TYR A 228 4.12 25.61 -14.47
C TYR A 228 5.34 24.71 -14.38
N MET A 229 5.76 24.08 -15.49
CA MET A 229 6.74 22.99 -15.44
C MET A 229 7.97 23.25 -16.33
N LYS A 230 8.15 24.49 -16.81
CA LYS A 230 9.21 24.85 -17.78
C LYS A 230 10.61 24.59 -17.23
N GLU A 231 10.82 24.82 -15.95
CA GLU A 231 12.12 24.64 -15.30
C GLU A 231 12.48 23.15 -15.21
N GLU A 232 11.51 22.27 -14.92
CA GLU A 232 11.69 20.81 -14.84
C GLU A 232 11.91 20.15 -16.22
N MET A 233 11.55 20.84 -17.31
CA MET A 233 11.70 20.39 -18.69
C MET A 233 12.94 20.95 -19.40
N GLU A 234 13.72 21.80 -18.74
CA GLU A 234 14.97 22.31 -19.32
C GLU A 234 16.03 21.21 -19.29
N ILE A 235 16.56 20.85 -20.46
CA ILE A 235 17.58 19.80 -20.61
C ILE A 235 18.87 20.33 -21.20
N ASP A 236 19.98 19.65 -20.89
CA ASP A 236 21.24 19.80 -21.62
C ASP A 236 21.25 18.84 -22.80
N ALA A 237 20.62 19.22 -23.92
CA ALA A 237 20.53 18.38 -25.11
C ALA A 237 21.91 17.98 -25.69
N GLY A 238 22.98 18.73 -25.37
CA GLY A 238 24.35 18.44 -25.78
C GLY A 238 25.09 17.46 -24.87
N GLY A 239 24.59 17.26 -23.65
CA GLY A 239 25.23 16.48 -22.59
C GLY A 239 25.11 14.96 -22.73
N PRO A 240 25.82 14.20 -21.88
CA PRO A 240 25.67 12.75 -21.79
C PRO A 240 24.27 12.39 -21.27
N GLY A 241 23.67 11.35 -21.85
CA GLY A 241 22.33 10.89 -21.48
C GLY A 241 22.18 10.49 -20.01
N VAL A 242 21.05 10.88 -19.45
CA VAL A 242 20.57 10.52 -18.11
C VAL A 242 19.21 9.84 -18.29
N GLY A 243 19.04 8.68 -17.67
CA GLY A 243 17.80 7.92 -17.81
C GLY A 243 17.52 6.98 -16.65
N THR A 244 16.43 6.24 -16.75
CA THR A 244 16.07 5.15 -15.84
C THR A 244 15.65 3.92 -16.63
N VAL A 245 15.83 2.75 -16.02
CA VAL A 245 15.28 1.49 -16.52
C VAL A 245 13.80 1.44 -16.18
N LEU A 246 12.95 1.26 -17.19
CA LEU A 246 11.54 0.92 -16.99
C LEU A 246 11.38 -0.58 -16.77
N GLU A 247 11.90 -1.37 -17.69
CA GLU A 247 11.80 -2.83 -17.66
C GLU A 247 13.06 -3.51 -18.18
N VAL A 248 13.26 -4.74 -17.73
CA VAL A 248 14.29 -5.64 -18.24
C VAL A 248 13.60 -6.76 -19.00
N THR A 249 13.82 -6.84 -20.31
CA THR A 249 13.09 -7.75 -21.20
C THR A 249 14.02 -8.55 -22.11
N ASP A 250 13.66 -9.79 -22.40
CA ASP A 250 14.34 -10.63 -23.39
C ASP A 250 13.84 -10.32 -24.80
N THR A 251 14.70 -9.79 -25.67
CA THR A 251 14.35 -9.47 -27.06
C THR A 251 15.02 -10.42 -28.05
N GLN A 252 14.22 -10.99 -28.97
CA GLN A 252 14.72 -11.91 -29.98
C GLN A 252 15.83 -11.26 -30.83
N GLY A 253 17.02 -11.88 -30.86
CA GLY A 253 18.17 -11.39 -31.63
C GLY A 253 19.07 -10.40 -30.89
N PHE A 254 18.62 -9.86 -29.75
CA PHE A 254 19.40 -8.93 -28.92
C PHE A 254 19.75 -9.51 -27.53
N GLY A 255 19.03 -10.55 -27.08
CA GLY A 255 19.16 -11.10 -25.72
C GLY A 255 18.46 -10.17 -24.73
N THR A 256 18.99 -10.10 -23.51
CA THR A 256 18.51 -9.19 -22.47
C THR A 256 18.68 -7.74 -22.91
N THR A 257 17.59 -6.97 -22.84
CA THR A 257 17.50 -5.56 -23.23
C THR A 257 16.84 -4.75 -22.12
N LEU A 258 17.13 -3.45 -22.08
CA LEU A 258 16.45 -2.52 -21.18
C LEU A 258 15.44 -1.72 -21.98
N ASP A 259 14.19 -1.65 -21.51
CA ASP A 259 13.30 -0.57 -21.88
C ASP A 259 13.56 0.59 -20.92
N ALA A 260 13.88 1.75 -21.45
CA ALA A 260 14.37 2.88 -20.68
C ALA A 260 13.77 4.19 -21.16
N ILE A 261 13.76 5.19 -20.26
CA ILE A 261 13.48 6.58 -20.61
C ILE A 261 14.75 7.37 -20.42
N ILE A 262 15.15 8.09 -21.46
CA ILE A 262 16.18 9.12 -21.38
C ILE A 262 15.46 10.44 -21.17
N TYR A 263 15.70 11.09 -20.03
CA TYR A 263 15.01 12.32 -19.63
C TYR A 263 15.93 13.55 -19.58
N ASP A 264 17.25 13.37 -19.70
CA ASP A 264 18.20 14.46 -19.96
C ASP A 264 19.31 13.97 -20.90
N GLY A 265 19.97 14.89 -21.61
CA GLY A 265 21.08 14.58 -22.49
C GLY A 265 20.75 13.70 -23.69
N THR A 266 21.79 13.08 -24.23
CA THR A 266 21.70 12.20 -25.40
C THR A 266 22.50 10.91 -25.21
N ILE A 267 21.87 9.78 -25.48
CA ILE A 267 22.51 8.46 -25.63
C ILE A 267 22.78 8.14 -27.10
N ARG A 268 23.89 7.50 -27.40
CA ARG A 268 24.32 7.09 -28.74
C ARG A 268 24.64 5.60 -28.75
N ALA A 269 24.53 4.99 -29.93
CA ALA A 269 25.17 3.71 -30.17
C ALA A 269 26.68 3.82 -29.90
N ASP A 270 27.27 2.76 -29.35
CA ASP A 270 28.68 2.68 -28.90
C ASP A 270 29.03 3.51 -27.65
N ASP A 271 28.08 4.21 -27.02
CA ASP A 271 28.33 4.77 -25.69
C ASP A 271 28.56 3.67 -24.65
N THR A 272 29.43 3.93 -23.69
CA THR A 272 29.47 3.17 -22.44
C THR A 272 28.42 3.74 -21.48
N ILE A 273 27.59 2.88 -20.91
CA ILE A 273 26.60 3.21 -19.89
C ILE A 273 26.95 2.55 -18.56
N VAL A 274 26.51 3.19 -17.47
CA VAL A 274 26.47 2.63 -16.13
C VAL A 274 25.00 2.47 -15.74
N VAL A 275 24.61 1.27 -15.32
CA VAL A 275 23.22 0.92 -14.96
C VAL A 275 23.22 0.31 -13.57
N GLY A 276 22.24 0.64 -12.73
CA GLY A 276 22.09 -0.03 -11.43
C GLY A 276 21.68 -1.50 -11.56
N GLY A 277 22.32 -2.38 -10.78
CA GLY A 277 22.08 -3.81 -10.81
C GLY A 277 22.06 -4.45 -9.42
N LEU A 278 21.57 -5.70 -9.32
CA LEU A 278 21.39 -6.45 -8.07
C LEU A 278 22.70 -6.67 -7.30
N GLN A 279 23.82 -6.77 -8.02
CA GLN A 279 25.16 -7.02 -7.46
C GLN A 279 26.05 -5.76 -7.50
N GLY A 280 25.45 -4.59 -7.71
CA GLY A 280 26.12 -3.31 -7.89
C GLY A 280 26.03 -2.79 -9.33
N PRO A 281 26.67 -1.64 -9.63
CA PRO A 281 26.56 -1.00 -10.94
C PRO A 281 27.19 -1.83 -12.06
N ILE A 282 26.42 -1.99 -13.13
CA ILE A 282 26.79 -2.66 -14.38
C ILE A 282 27.39 -1.60 -15.32
N VAL A 283 28.60 -1.85 -15.84
CA VAL A 283 29.23 -0.97 -16.84
C VAL A 283 29.36 -1.72 -18.14
N THR A 284 28.69 -1.23 -19.19
CA THR A 284 28.56 -1.96 -20.45
C THR A 284 28.49 -1.01 -21.65
N ASP A 285 28.78 -1.52 -22.84
CA ASP A 285 28.77 -0.75 -24.08
C ASP A 285 27.48 -1.00 -24.87
N VAL A 286 26.82 0.08 -25.28
CA VAL A 286 25.58 0.03 -26.06
C VAL A 286 25.85 -0.54 -27.45
N ARG A 287 25.22 -1.67 -27.77
CA ARG A 287 25.32 -2.31 -29.09
C ARG A 287 24.31 -1.76 -30.10
N ALA A 288 23.11 -1.45 -29.63
CA ALA A 288 22.04 -0.91 -30.46
C ALA A 288 21.05 -0.13 -29.60
N LEU A 289 20.50 0.93 -30.20
CA LEU A 289 19.34 1.66 -29.70
C LEU A 289 18.17 1.39 -30.64
N LEU A 290 17.04 1.02 -30.07
CA LEU A 290 15.81 0.70 -30.78
C LEU A 290 14.74 1.70 -30.35
N ARG A 291 14.33 2.57 -31.27
CA ARG A 291 13.31 3.59 -31.03
C ARG A 291 11.95 3.09 -31.54
N PRO A 292 10.85 3.23 -30.76
CA PRO A 292 9.51 3.08 -31.28
C PRO A 292 9.23 4.15 -32.35
N ARG A 293 8.40 3.84 -33.35
CA ARG A 293 7.93 4.88 -34.27
C ARG A 293 6.95 5.81 -33.55
N PRO A 294 6.77 7.06 -34.00
CA PRO A 294 5.74 7.94 -33.46
C PRO A 294 4.37 7.26 -33.43
N LEU A 295 3.62 7.43 -32.34
CA LEU A 295 2.30 6.80 -32.09
C LEU A 295 2.31 5.26 -31.94
N GLU A 296 3.49 4.62 -31.98
CA GLU A 296 3.68 3.21 -31.68
C GLU A 296 4.34 3.04 -30.30
N GLU A 297 3.99 1.97 -29.61
CA GLU A 297 4.47 1.67 -28.26
C GLU A 297 5.75 0.82 -28.30
N ILE A 298 6.62 0.98 -27.30
CA ILE A 298 7.89 0.25 -27.14
C ILE A 298 7.76 -1.28 -27.03
N ARG A 299 6.54 -1.84 -27.05
CA ARG A 299 6.28 -3.27 -26.89
C ARG A 299 6.14 -4.03 -28.21
N THR A 300 5.91 -3.34 -29.34
CA THR A 300 5.59 -4.02 -30.61
C THR A 300 6.87 -4.47 -31.33
N GLU A 301 7.27 -5.74 -31.14
CA GLU A 301 8.49 -6.36 -31.70
C GLU A 301 8.71 -6.17 -33.22
N LYS A 302 7.65 -5.90 -33.98
CA LYS A 302 7.70 -5.88 -35.45
C LYS A 302 8.19 -4.56 -36.05
N GLN A 303 8.39 -3.49 -35.27
CA GLN A 303 8.48 -2.14 -35.85
C GLN A 303 9.49 -1.17 -35.21
N PHE A 304 10.50 -1.65 -34.49
CA PHE A 304 11.57 -0.75 -34.02
C PHE A 304 12.42 -0.20 -35.17
N GLU A 305 12.75 1.08 -35.09
CA GLU A 305 13.79 1.68 -35.90
C GLU A 305 15.10 1.67 -35.12
N GLN A 306 16.14 1.06 -35.69
CA GLN A 306 17.48 1.18 -35.13
C GLN A 306 17.98 2.59 -35.41
N VAL A 307 18.35 3.31 -34.36
CA VAL A 307 18.80 4.70 -34.42
C VAL A 307 20.23 4.83 -33.89
N ASP A 308 20.97 5.81 -34.42
CA ASP A 308 22.34 6.09 -33.97
C ASP A 308 22.37 6.84 -32.63
N ALA A 309 21.32 7.59 -32.31
CA ALA A 309 21.21 8.40 -31.11
C ALA A 309 19.75 8.64 -30.70
N VAL A 310 19.52 8.84 -29.40
CA VAL A 310 18.25 9.26 -28.81
C VAL A 310 18.51 10.42 -27.84
N ALA A 311 17.77 11.50 -28.01
CA ALA A 311 17.82 12.69 -27.15
C ALA A 311 16.57 12.73 -26.26
N ALA A 312 16.70 13.31 -25.06
CA ALA A 312 15.60 13.43 -24.11
C ALA A 312 14.46 14.36 -24.59
N ALA A 313 13.20 14.15 -24.18
CA ALA A 313 12.67 12.99 -23.45
C ALA A 313 12.15 11.95 -24.44
N ASP A 314 12.65 10.71 -24.35
CA ASP A 314 12.18 9.65 -25.23
C ASP A 314 12.35 8.25 -24.62
N GLY A 315 11.46 7.35 -25.03
CA GLY A 315 11.53 5.93 -24.71
C GLY A 315 12.46 5.22 -25.69
N VAL A 316 13.40 4.43 -25.17
CA VAL A 316 14.37 3.69 -25.97
C VAL A 316 14.58 2.29 -25.41
N LYS A 317 14.63 1.31 -26.32
CA LYS A 317 15.08 -0.03 -25.99
C LYS A 317 16.59 -0.12 -26.23
N ILE A 318 17.34 -0.44 -25.19
CA ILE A 318 18.81 -0.48 -25.17
C ILE A 318 19.26 -1.95 -25.17
N ALA A 319 20.07 -2.31 -26.17
CA ALA A 319 20.71 -3.62 -26.21
C ALA A 319 22.19 -3.50 -25.84
N ALA A 320 22.62 -4.20 -24.80
CA ALA A 320 24.01 -4.25 -24.32
C ALA A 320 24.31 -5.62 -23.68
N PRO A 321 25.58 -6.04 -23.55
CA PRO A 321 25.93 -7.24 -22.79
C PRO A 321 25.68 -7.09 -21.28
N ASP A 322 25.54 -8.22 -20.61
CA ASP A 322 25.57 -8.37 -19.15
C ASP A 322 24.50 -7.55 -18.41
N LEU A 323 23.31 -7.42 -19.04
CA LEU A 323 22.15 -6.71 -18.50
C LEU A 323 21.23 -7.57 -17.64
N ASP A 324 21.55 -8.86 -17.45
CA ASP A 324 20.69 -9.84 -16.75
C ASP A 324 20.41 -9.46 -15.29
N ASP A 325 21.37 -8.78 -14.64
CA ASP A 325 21.27 -8.35 -13.25
C ASP A 325 20.77 -6.91 -13.10
N ALA A 326 20.37 -6.23 -14.18
CA ALA A 326 19.83 -4.88 -14.12
C ALA A 326 18.49 -4.86 -13.37
N ILE A 327 18.18 -3.74 -12.71
CA ILE A 327 16.95 -3.61 -11.92
C ILE A 327 16.01 -2.59 -12.57
N ALA A 328 14.71 -2.90 -12.59
CA ALA A 328 13.69 -1.92 -12.97
C ALA A 328 13.63 -0.76 -11.96
N GLY A 329 13.60 0.47 -12.46
CA GLY A 329 13.72 1.71 -11.70
C GLY A 329 15.15 2.14 -11.41
N ALA A 330 16.15 1.35 -11.83
CA ALA A 330 17.54 1.72 -11.62
C ALA A 330 17.98 2.85 -12.56
N PRO A 331 18.87 3.74 -12.10
CA PRO A 331 19.38 4.80 -12.94
C PRO A 331 20.28 4.27 -14.05
N ILE A 332 20.25 4.99 -15.17
CA ILE A 332 21.14 4.85 -16.31
C ILE A 332 21.93 6.14 -16.45
N ARG A 333 23.24 6.04 -16.56
CA ARG A 333 24.15 7.17 -16.81
C ARG A 333 25.08 6.88 -17.98
N VAL A 334 25.12 7.77 -18.95
CA VAL A 334 26.07 7.72 -20.05
C VAL A 334 27.43 8.25 -19.59
N LEU A 335 28.50 7.49 -19.85
CA LEU A 335 29.87 7.81 -19.42
C LEU A 335 30.50 8.97 -20.20
N ARG A 336 30.01 9.26 -21.41
CA ARG A 336 30.71 10.08 -22.42
C ARG A 336 31.34 11.36 -21.85
N ASP A 337 32.64 11.51 -22.09
CA ASP A 337 33.47 12.64 -21.64
C ASP A 337 33.56 12.83 -20.10
N ARG A 338 33.22 11.80 -19.32
CA ARG A 338 33.31 11.77 -17.84
C ARG A 338 34.23 10.65 -17.34
N GLU A 339 34.71 10.79 -16.10
CA GLU A 339 35.54 9.77 -15.46
C GLU A 339 34.70 8.59 -14.97
N ARG A 340 35.13 7.35 -15.27
CA ARG A 340 34.37 6.14 -14.95
C ARG A 340 34.07 5.97 -13.46
N SER A 341 35.02 6.28 -12.59
CA SER A 341 34.81 6.18 -11.14
C SER A 341 33.78 7.17 -10.63
N GLU A 342 33.63 8.33 -11.28
CA GLU A 342 32.67 9.35 -10.90
C GLU A 342 31.25 8.92 -11.25
N VAL A 343 31.04 8.41 -12.46
CA VAL A 343 29.71 7.94 -12.91
C VAL A 343 29.25 6.71 -12.15
N ILE A 344 30.16 5.80 -11.80
CA ILE A 344 29.84 4.66 -10.93
C ILE A 344 29.40 5.16 -9.54
N ALA A 345 30.15 6.09 -8.94
CA ALA A 345 29.81 6.63 -7.64
C ALA A 345 28.45 7.36 -7.65
N GLU A 346 28.12 8.07 -8.72
CA GLU A 346 26.80 8.71 -8.91
C GLU A 346 25.67 7.68 -8.89
N VAL A 347 25.82 6.58 -9.62
CA VAL A 347 24.83 5.49 -9.63
C VAL A 347 24.75 4.78 -8.28
N GLU A 348 25.88 4.56 -7.61
CA GLU A 348 25.90 3.98 -6.25
C GLU A 348 25.22 4.89 -5.23
N GLU A 349 25.46 6.20 -5.30
CA GLU A 349 24.85 7.19 -4.42
C GLU A 349 23.34 7.22 -4.61
N GLU A 350 22.85 7.29 -5.85
CA GLU A 350 21.40 7.27 -6.13
C GLU A 350 20.74 5.95 -5.69
N LEU A 351 21.40 4.81 -5.88
CA LEU A 351 20.89 3.52 -5.38
C LEU A 351 20.86 3.47 -3.84
N SER A 352 21.83 4.09 -3.17
CA SER A 352 21.88 4.14 -1.70
C SER A 352 20.81 5.04 -1.10
N GLU A 353 20.33 6.04 -1.84
CA GLU A 353 19.19 6.87 -1.39
C GLU A 353 17.87 6.10 -1.38
N ILE A 354 17.77 5.01 -2.16
CA ILE A 354 16.62 4.09 -2.19
C ILE A 354 16.72 3.05 -1.06
N GLU A 355 17.83 3.01 -0.32
CA GLU A 355 18.05 2.02 0.74
C GLU A 355 17.03 2.22 1.87
N VAL A 356 16.23 1.17 2.10
CA VAL A 356 15.15 1.17 3.10
C VAL A 356 15.74 1.20 4.50
N THR A 357 15.13 1.98 5.39
CA THR A 357 15.54 1.99 6.81
C THR A 357 15.20 0.63 7.44
N THR A 358 16.23 -0.16 7.72
CA THR A 358 16.08 -1.47 8.38
C THR A 358 16.43 -1.41 9.86
N GLN A 359 15.77 -2.24 10.66
CA GLN A 359 15.99 -2.42 12.10
C GLN A 359 16.48 -3.84 12.40
N GLU A 360 16.91 -4.09 13.65
CA GLU A 360 17.32 -5.45 14.08
C GLU A 360 16.12 -6.41 14.19
N GLU A 361 14.92 -5.88 14.39
CA GLU A 361 13.67 -6.59 14.58
C GLU A 361 12.63 -6.02 13.60
N GLY A 362 11.82 -6.88 12.99
CA GLY A 362 10.78 -6.47 12.04
C GLY A 362 10.50 -7.50 10.97
N VAL A 363 9.64 -7.13 10.01
CA VAL A 363 9.22 -8.00 8.90
C VAL A 363 10.25 -8.00 7.76
N VAL A 364 10.20 -9.04 6.92
CA VAL A 364 10.97 -9.10 5.67
C VAL A 364 10.08 -8.66 4.51
N VAL A 365 10.60 -7.79 3.66
CA VAL A 365 9.86 -7.20 2.53
C VAL A 365 10.54 -7.56 1.21
N LYS A 366 9.76 -8.02 0.24
CA LYS A 366 10.21 -8.38 -1.10
C LYS A 366 9.32 -7.72 -2.13
N ALA A 367 9.91 -7.11 -3.16
CA ALA A 367 9.18 -6.41 -4.22
C ALA A 367 9.84 -6.61 -5.59
N ASP A 368 9.12 -6.34 -6.67
CA ASP A 368 9.54 -6.63 -8.05
C ASP A 368 10.50 -5.57 -8.62
N THR A 369 10.31 -4.31 -8.23
CA THR A 369 11.12 -3.17 -8.67
C THR A 369 11.63 -2.35 -7.49
N LEU A 370 12.61 -1.47 -7.73
CA LEU A 370 13.09 -0.52 -6.71
C LEU A 370 11.98 0.43 -6.25
N GLY A 371 11.15 0.90 -7.18
CA GLY A 371 10.02 1.78 -6.88
C GLY A 371 8.99 1.10 -5.99
N SER A 372 8.64 -0.15 -6.32
CA SER A 372 7.69 -0.94 -5.56
C SER A 372 8.20 -1.16 -4.14
N LEU A 373 9.52 -1.43 -3.98
CA LEU A 373 10.17 -1.60 -2.68
C LEU A 373 10.14 -0.31 -1.85
N GLU A 374 10.43 0.85 -2.45
CA GLU A 374 10.32 2.14 -1.76
C GLU A 374 8.87 2.41 -1.32
N ALA A 375 7.90 2.13 -2.19
CA ALA A 375 6.49 2.39 -1.94
C ALA A 375 5.97 1.59 -0.74
N ILE A 376 6.13 0.26 -0.75
CA ILE A 376 5.71 -0.60 0.37
C ILE A 376 6.47 -0.24 1.65
N SER A 377 7.77 0.00 1.58
CA SER A 377 8.57 0.28 2.78
C SER A 377 8.19 1.61 3.44
N SER A 378 7.85 2.61 2.63
CA SER A 378 7.35 3.89 3.13
C SER A 378 5.99 3.72 3.82
N THR A 379 5.07 2.96 3.21
CA THR A 379 3.76 2.68 3.82
C THR A 379 3.91 1.91 5.13
N LEU A 380 4.73 0.86 5.18
CA LEU A 380 5.01 0.14 6.43
C LEU A 380 5.60 1.06 7.50
N THR A 381 6.46 2.01 7.12
CA THR A 381 7.01 3.00 8.07
C THR A 381 5.93 3.95 8.60
N GLU A 382 4.98 4.37 7.76
CA GLU A 382 3.85 5.22 8.15
C GLU A 382 2.90 4.50 9.11
N GLU A 383 2.67 3.20 8.90
CA GLU A 383 1.89 2.32 9.77
C GLU A 383 2.69 1.80 10.99
N GLU A 384 3.89 2.34 11.23
CA GLU A 384 4.77 1.98 12.35
C GLU A 384 5.19 0.49 12.38
N ILE A 385 5.13 -0.20 11.23
CA ILE A 385 5.56 -1.60 11.06
C ILE A 385 7.07 -1.64 10.81
N PRO A 386 7.88 -2.23 11.71
CA PRO A 386 9.33 -2.24 11.56
C PRO A 386 9.77 -3.23 10.47
N ILE A 387 10.76 -2.83 9.67
CA ILE A 387 11.31 -3.63 8.58
C ILE A 387 12.70 -4.13 8.99
N MET A 388 12.95 -5.44 8.96
CA MET A 388 14.28 -5.99 9.23
C MET A 388 15.13 -6.15 7.96
N ARG A 389 14.48 -6.36 6.82
CA ARG A 389 15.14 -6.56 5.52
C ARG A 389 14.18 -6.22 4.39
N ALA A 390 14.66 -5.49 3.40
CA ALA A 390 13.90 -5.13 2.20
C ALA A 390 14.78 -5.35 0.96
N GLU A 391 14.32 -6.17 0.01
CA GLU A 391 15.11 -6.48 -1.19
C GLU A 391 14.24 -6.72 -2.42
N VAL A 392 14.74 -6.31 -3.58
CA VAL A 392 14.11 -6.62 -4.88
C VAL A 392 14.25 -8.10 -5.24
N GLY A 393 13.24 -8.65 -5.92
CA GLY A 393 13.21 -9.99 -6.50
C GLY A 393 12.38 -11.01 -5.70
N ALA A 394 12.18 -12.17 -6.31
CA ALA A 394 11.39 -13.28 -5.78
C ALA A 394 11.78 -13.69 -4.34
N VAL A 395 10.81 -14.18 -3.58
CA VAL A 395 11.03 -14.71 -2.24
C VAL A 395 11.75 -16.05 -2.33
N ALA A 396 12.95 -16.11 -1.76
CA ALA A 396 13.83 -17.27 -1.75
C ALA A 396 13.92 -17.91 -0.35
N PRO A 397 14.40 -19.16 -0.23
CA PRO A 397 14.53 -19.83 1.08
C PRO A 397 15.39 -19.07 2.10
N ARG A 398 16.31 -18.21 1.64
CA ARG A 398 17.12 -17.37 2.52
C ARG A 398 16.27 -16.32 3.25
N ASP A 399 15.19 -15.85 2.64
CA ASP A 399 14.33 -14.80 3.18
C ASP A 399 13.49 -15.35 4.33
N ALA A 400 12.94 -16.57 4.16
CA ALA A 400 12.28 -17.32 5.25
C ALA A 400 13.20 -17.56 6.46
N ARG A 401 14.50 -17.83 6.21
CA ARG A 401 15.48 -17.97 7.30
C ARG A 401 15.78 -16.66 8.01
N VAL A 402 15.65 -15.53 7.33
CA VAL A 402 15.85 -14.21 7.96
C VAL A 402 14.62 -13.89 8.80
N ALA A 403 13.41 -14.04 8.24
CA ALA A 403 12.16 -13.79 8.95
C ALA A 403 12.01 -14.66 10.21
N GLU A 404 12.46 -15.92 10.18
CA GLU A 404 12.45 -16.81 11.36
C GLU A 404 13.26 -16.28 12.53
N THR A 405 14.31 -15.47 12.27
CA THR A 405 15.16 -14.93 13.33
C THR A 405 14.50 -13.80 14.14
N ALA A 406 13.33 -13.32 13.70
CA ALA A 406 12.57 -12.33 14.43
C ALA A 406 12.13 -12.87 15.81
N ASN A 407 12.33 -12.05 16.83
CA ASN A 407 12.06 -12.44 18.21
C ASN A 407 10.56 -12.41 18.52
N GLU A 408 9.86 -11.41 17.99
CA GLU A 408 8.43 -11.26 18.20
C GLU A 408 7.64 -12.09 17.17
N PRO A 409 6.61 -12.85 17.60
CA PRO A 409 5.84 -13.68 16.68
C PRO A 409 5.22 -12.91 15.53
N VAL A 410 4.77 -11.67 15.79
CA VAL A 410 4.17 -10.77 14.80
C VAL A 410 5.13 -10.40 13.67
N HIS A 411 6.44 -10.36 13.94
CA HIS A 411 7.46 -10.02 12.95
C HIS A 411 7.96 -11.22 12.14
N ARG A 412 7.51 -12.44 12.45
CA ARG A 412 7.84 -13.65 11.67
C ARG A 412 6.97 -13.72 10.42
N ALA A 413 7.09 -12.70 9.59
CA ALA A 413 6.30 -12.51 8.39
C ALA A 413 7.18 -12.06 7.22
N ILE A 414 6.77 -12.46 6.02
CA ILE A 414 7.30 -11.92 4.77
C ILE A 414 6.15 -11.26 4.01
N LEU A 415 6.32 -9.99 3.65
CA LEU A 415 5.43 -9.28 2.73
C LEU A 415 6.04 -9.31 1.33
N ALA A 416 5.39 -10.02 0.42
CA ALA A 416 5.77 -10.26 -0.96
C ALA A 416 4.85 -9.46 -1.90
N PHE A 417 5.33 -8.31 -2.35
CA PHE A 417 4.58 -7.40 -3.20
C PHE A 417 4.90 -7.61 -4.67
N SER A 418 3.92 -8.11 -5.43
CA SER A 418 4.04 -8.39 -6.86
C SER A 418 5.25 -9.25 -7.27
N VAL A 419 5.66 -10.15 -6.39
CA VAL A 419 6.78 -11.08 -6.64
C VAL A 419 6.38 -12.52 -6.43
N ASP A 420 6.96 -13.38 -7.26
CA ASP A 420 6.82 -14.82 -7.07
C ASP A 420 7.47 -15.29 -5.76
N VAL A 421 6.80 -16.23 -5.09
CA VAL A 421 7.37 -17.01 -3.99
C VAL A 421 7.83 -18.36 -4.50
N LEU A 422 9.14 -18.65 -4.39
CA LEU A 422 9.68 -19.94 -4.83
C LEU A 422 9.09 -21.08 -3.98
N GLU A 423 8.79 -22.23 -4.61
CA GLU A 423 8.14 -23.36 -3.92
C GLU A 423 8.92 -23.85 -2.69
N ASP A 424 10.26 -23.82 -2.77
CA ASP A 424 11.12 -24.22 -1.67
C ASP A 424 11.17 -23.17 -0.54
N ALA A 425 10.93 -21.90 -0.85
CA ALA A 425 10.74 -20.83 0.13
C ALA A 425 9.41 -20.99 0.85
N ARG A 426 8.30 -21.21 0.12
CA ARG A 426 6.96 -21.43 0.70
C ARG A 426 6.95 -22.58 1.70
N ARG A 427 7.50 -23.73 1.29
CA ARG A 427 7.60 -24.91 2.16
C ARG A 427 8.46 -24.65 3.40
N LEU A 428 9.53 -23.86 3.28
CA LEU A 428 10.38 -23.54 4.42
C LEU A 428 9.67 -22.59 5.39
N ALA A 429 8.96 -21.58 4.88
CA ALA A 429 8.18 -20.66 5.70
C ALA A 429 7.13 -21.42 6.54
N GLU A 430 6.36 -22.32 5.92
CA GLU A 430 5.41 -23.21 6.64
C GLU A 430 6.10 -24.05 7.73
N GLN A 431 7.29 -24.58 7.44
CA GLN A 431 8.02 -25.43 8.39
C GLN A 431 8.52 -24.65 9.60
N GLU A 432 9.00 -23.43 9.39
CA GLU A 432 9.60 -22.59 10.42
C GLU A 432 8.57 -21.66 11.11
N GLY A 433 7.32 -21.67 10.67
CA GLY A 433 6.25 -20.84 11.25
C GLY A 433 6.41 -19.36 10.89
N VAL A 434 6.81 -19.08 9.66
CA VAL A 434 6.86 -17.74 9.07
C VAL A 434 5.63 -17.55 8.19
N GLU A 435 4.85 -16.51 8.46
CA GLU A 435 3.66 -16.17 7.67
C GLU A 435 4.04 -15.49 6.35
N LEU A 436 3.31 -15.80 5.29
CA LEU A 436 3.56 -15.26 3.95
C LEU A 436 2.35 -14.44 3.49
N PHE A 437 2.57 -13.15 3.28
CA PHE A 437 1.59 -12.25 2.67
C PHE A 437 2.00 -12.00 1.23
N GLU A 438 1.15 -12.39 0.29
CA GLU A 438 1.37 -12.23 -1.15
C GLU A 438 0.21 -11.44 -1.72
N ASP A 439 0.49 -10.27 -2.29
CA ASP A 439 -0.52 -9.49 -2.99
C ASP A 439 0.13 -8.57 -4.01
N ASP A 440 -0.70 -8.12 -4.95
CA ASP A 440 -0.39 -7.09 -5.91
C ASP A 440 -0.97 -5.74 -5.48
N VAL A 441 -1.38 -5.55 -4.23
CA VAL A 441 -1.89 -4.26 -3.72
C VAL A 441 -1.32 -4.01 -2.32
N ILE A 442 -0.68 -2.84 -2.11
CA ILE A 442 0.04 -2.57 -0.85
C ILE A 442 -0.93 -2.60 0.33
N TYR A 443 -2.11 -1.98 0.21
CA TYR A 443 -3.09 -1.98 1.31
C TYR A 443 -3.58 -3.38 1.67
N GLN A 444 -3.70 -4.30 0.71
CA GLN A 444 -4.13 -5.67 1.01
C GLN A 444 -3.06 -6.44 1.79
N LEU A 445 -1.78 -6.19 1.47
CA LEU A 445 -0.66 -6.72 2.26
C LEU A 445 -0.66 -6.19 3.69
N VAL A 446 -0.84 -4.88 3.86
CA VAL A 446 -0.86 -4.23 5.18
C VAL A 446 -2.06 -4.70 5.99
N GLU A 447 -3.27 -4.68 5.41
CA GLU A 447 -4.50 -5.15 6.05
C GLU A 447 -4.39 -6.62 6.45
N GLY A 448 -3.88 -7.47 5.56
CA GLY A 448 -3.65 -8.88 5.87
C GLY A 448 -2.64 -9.08 7.01
N TYR A 449 -1.60 -8.25 7.08
CA TYR A 449 -0.65 -8.26 8.18
C TYR A 449 -1.28 -7.81 9.50
N ASP A 450 -2.05 -6.71 9.50
CA ASP A 450 -2.71 -6.19 10.70
C ASP A 450 -3.74 -7.18 11.27
N ASP A 451 -4.49 -7.86 10.40
CA ASP A 451 -5.39 -8.94 10.79
C ASP A 451 -4.62 -10.07 11.48
N HIS A 452 -3.46 -10.47 10.94
CA HIS A 452 -2.61 -11.50 11.54
C HIS A 452 -2.02 -11.08 12.90
N VAL A 453 -1.59 -9.83 13.03
CA VAL A 453 -1.14 -9.26 14.31
C VAL A 453 -2.26 -9.34 15.33
N THR A 454 -3.47 -8.92 14.96
CA THR A 454 -4.66 -8.97 15.82
C THR A 454 -4.95 -10.40 16.28
N GLU A 455 -4.94 -11.38 15.36
CA GLU A 455 -5.16 -12.79 15.69
C GLU A 455 -4.11 -13.34 16.69
N ILE A 456 -2.83 -12.97 16.52
CA ILE A 456 -1.76 -13.37 17.45
C ILE A 456 -2.01 -12.77 18.83
N GLU A 457 -2.33 -11.48 18.90
CA GLU A 457 -2.58 -10.78 20.17
C GLU A 457 -3.79 -11.38 20.90
N GLU A 458 -4.91 -11.59 20.21
CA GLU A 458 -6.10 -12.23 20.77
C GLU A 458 -5.79 -13.63 21.30
N SER A 459 -5.03 -14.45 20.54
CA SER A 459 -4.64 -15.79 20.97
C SER A 459 -3.75 -15.78 22.22
N GLN A 460 -2.79 -14.85 22.30
CA GLN A 460 -1.94 -14.69 23.48
C GLN A 460 -2.76 -14.26 24.69
N GLN A 461 -3.70 -13.32 24.51
CA GLN A 461 -4.60 -12.86 25.56
C GLN A 461 -5.50 -13.98 26.09
N GLU A 462 -6.10 -14.78 25.20
CA GLU A 462 -6.91 -15.94 25.60
C GLU A 462 -6.11 -16.93 26.45
N GLN A 463 -4.88 -17.28 26.02
CA GLN A 463 -4.00 -18.18 26.76
C GLN A 463 -3.64 -17.64 28.16
N ILE A 464 -3.46 -16.32 28.29
CA ILE A 464 -3.23 -15.68 29.59
C ILE A 464 -4.50 -15.79 30.45
N LEU A 465 -5.68 -15.48 29.89
CA LEU A 465 -6.97 -15.54 30.58
C LEU A 465 -7.35 -16.96 31.04
N GLU A 466 -6.96 -18.00 30.31
CA GLU A 466 -7.14 -19.39 30.72
C GLU A 466 -6.32 -19.75 31.97
N ASN A 467 -5.11 -19.22 32.08
CA ASN A 467 -4.18 -19.50 33.18
C ASN A 467 -4.40 -18.60 34.41
N ILE A 468 -5.21 -17.55 34.27
CA ILE A 468 -5.55 -16.62 35.34
C ILE A 468 -6.79 -17.06 36.11
N THR A 469 -6.73 -16.89 37.43
CA THR A 469 -7.88 -17.13 38.31
C THR A 469 -8.88 -16.00 38.15
N ARG A 470 -10.08 -16.31 37.65
CA ARG A 470 -11.16 -15.35 37.43
C ARG A 470 -11.78 -14.89 38.77
N PRO A 471 -12.10 -13.60 38.92
CA PRO A 471 -12.72 -13.06 40.13
C PRO A 471 -14.19 -13.50 40.21
N ALA A 472 -14.61 -14.00 41.37
CA ALA A 472 -16.03 -14.26 41.61
C ALA A 472 -16.41 -14.14 43.08
N LYS A 473 -17.65 -13.71 43.30
CA LYS A 473 -18.35 -13.69 44.59
C LYS A 473 -19.61 -14.52 44.46
N PHE A 474 -19.87 -15.40 45.42
CA PHE A 474 -21.07 -16.23 45.43
C PHE A 474 -21.61 -16.42 46.85
N ARG A 475 -22.90 -16.71 46.98
CA ARG A 475 -23.58 -16.92 48.26
C ARG A 475 -24.02 -18.36 48.43
N VAL A 476 -23.88 -18.89 49.64
CA VAL A 476 -24.48 -20.18 50.03
C VAL A 476 -25.98 -19.98 50.26
N LEU A 477 -26.81 -20.71 49.52
CA LEU A 477 -28.28 -20.56 49.58
C LEU A 477 -28.86 -21.17 50.88
N PRO A 478 -29.82 -20.49 51.54
CA PRO A 478 -30.57 -21.04 52.67
C PRO A 478 -31.37 -22.29 52.33
N ASP A 479 -31.43 -23.25 53.25
CA ASP A 479 -32.14 -24.53 53.12
C ASP A 479 -31.68 -25.41 51.94
N HIS A 480 -30.51 -25.14 51.36
CA HIS A 480 -29.96 -25.87 50.20
C HIS A 480 -28.64 -26.59 50.52
N THR A 481 -28.50 -27.09 51.75
CA THR A 481 -27.38 -27.95 52.13
C THR A 481 -27.69 -29.42 51.81
N PHE A 482 -27.05 -29.98 50.78
CA PHE A 482 -27.22 -31.37 50.36
C PHE A 482 -26.27 -32.34 51.06
N ARG A 483 -25.06 -31.88 51.38
CA ARG A 483 -24.06 -32.63 52.16
C ARG A 483 -23.25 -31.68 53.03
N GLN A 484 -23.07 -32.03 54.30
CA GLN A 484 -22.43 -31.15 55.27
C GLN A 484 -20.90 -31.08 55.15
N ASN A 485 -20.22 -32.16 54.77
CA ASN A 485 -18.75 -32.23 54.62
C ASN A 485 -18.32 -33.44 53.77
N ASP A 486 -17.02 -33.52 53.46
CA ASP A 486 -16.35 -34.61 52.73
C ASP A 486 -17.00 -35.03 51.39
N PRO A 487 -17.03 -34.15 50.37
CA PRO A 487 -16.96 -32.68 50.42
C PRO A 487 -18.34 -32.07 50.78
N ALA A 488 -18.38 -30.83 51.27
CA ALA A 488 -19.65 -30.12 51.44
C ALA A 488 -20.32 -29.92 50.07
N VAL A 489 -21.63 -30.13 49.97
CA VAL A 489 -22.41 -29.89 48.74
C VAL A 489 -23.55 -28.96 49.11
N VAL A 490 -23.52 -27.76 48.56
CA VAL A 490 -24.46 -26.67 48.87
C VAL A 490 -24.99 -26.04 47.59
N GLY A 491 -26.25 -25.59 47.62
CA GLY A 491 -26.76 -24.67 46.61
C GLY A 491 -26.08 -23.31 46.76
N ILE A 492 -25.69 -22.71 45.65
CA ILE A 492 -25.07 -21.39 45.61
C ILE A 492 -25.77 -20.49 44.60
N GLU A 493 -25.62 -19.18 44.78
CA GLU A 493 -25.93 -18.16 43.79
C GLU A 493 -24.67 -17.35 43.49
N VAL A 494 -24.28 -17.24 42.22
CA VAL A 494 -23.16 -16.39 41.82
C VAL A 494 -23.64 -14.93 41.85
N LEU A 495 -23.03 -14.12 42.72
CA LEU A 495 -23.44 -12.73 42.92
C LEU A 495 -22.74 -11.76 41.97
N SER A 496 -21.51 -12.08 41.55
CA SER A 496 -20.69 -11.22 40.68
C SER A 496 -19.49 -12.02 40.16
N GLY A 497 -19.18 -11.90 38.87
CA GLY A 497 -18.04 -12.52 38.20
C GLY A 497 -18.28 -13.97 37.72
N GLU A 498 -17.19 -14.65 37.35
CA GLU A 498 -17.22 -16.00 36.79
C GLU A 498 -16.61 -17.03 37.75
N LEU A 499 -17.46 -17.90 38.32
CA LEU A 499 -17.05 -18.95 39.23
C LEU A 499 -16.66 -20.21 38.46
N ARG A 500 -15.38 -20.60 38.48
CA ARG A 500 -14.89 -21.84 37.86
C ARG A 500 -14.68 -22.97 38.87
N ARG A 501 -14.71 -24.22 38.40
CA ARG A 501 -14.29 -25.38 39.21
C ARG A 501 -12.79 -25.36 39.51
N ASN A 502 -12.37 -26.15 40.49
CA ASN A 502 -10.98 -26.34 40.91
C ASN A 502 -10.27 -25.12 41.54
N VAL A 503 -11.00 -24.07 41.93
CA VAL A 503 -10.46 -22.86 42.57
C VAL A 503 -10.50 -22.92 44.10
N ASN A 504 -9.61 -22.18 44.76
CA ASN A 504 -9.68 -22.00 46.21
C ASN A 504 -10.73 -20.93 46.56
N VAL A 505 -11.39 -21.11 47.70
CA VAL A 505 -12.45 -20.23 48.18
C VAL A 505 -12.12 -19.67 49.55
N VAL A 506 -12.39 -18.38 49.73
CA VAL A 506 -12.17 -17.64 50.98
C VAL A 506 -13.47 -17.05 51.49
N LYS A 507 -13.54 -16.89 52.81
CA LYS A 507 -14.55 -16.08 53.50
C LYS A 507 -13.85 -14.88 54.12
N TRP A 508 -14.49 -13.73 54.04
CA TRP A 508 -14.01 -12.50 54.65
C TRP A 508 -14.69 -12.28 55.99
N ASP A 509 -13.90 -11.98 57.03
CA ASP A 509 -14.37 -11.39 58.28
C ASP A 509 -13.73 -10.02 58.43
N GLY A 510 -14.52 -8.96 58.18
CA GLY A 510 -13.98 -7.61 57.94
C GLY A 510 -13.01 -7.59 56.75
N ASP A 511 -11.75 -7.24 57.03
CA ASP A 511 -10.63 -7.15 56.08
C ASP A 511 -9.66 -8.35 56.19
N GLU A 512 -10.07 -9.44 56.85
CA GLU A 512 -9.29 -10.67 56.95
C GLU A 512 -9.92 -11.81 56.14
N ALA A 513 -9.21 -12.25 55.11
CA ALA A 513 -9.59 -13.39 54.29
C ALA A 513 -9.09 -14.71 54.92
N THR A 514 -10.01 -15.63 55.19
CA THR A 514 -9.70 -16.99 55.64
C THR A 514 -10.01 -17.99 54.54
N ARG A 515 -9.02 -18.82 54.15
CA ARG A 515 -9.24 -19.91 53.20
C ARG A 515 -10.16 -20.97 53.81
N ILE A 516 -11.29 -21.19 53.15
CA ILE A 516 -12.34 -22.12 53.57
C ILE A 516 -12.09 -23.52 53.00
N GLY A 517 -11.65 -23.60 51.75
CA GLY A 517 -11.51 -24.86 51.05
C GLY A 517 -11.25 -24.69 49.56
N ARG A 518 -11.50 -25.77 48.81
CA ARG A 518 -11.39 -25.80 47.35
C ARG A 518 -12.72 -26.22 46.72
N LEU A 519 -13.22 -25.41 45.80
CA LEU A 519 -14.39 -25.77 45.00
C LEU A 519 -13.97 -26.85 43.99
N LYS A 520 -14.54 -28.04 44.09
CA LYS A 520 -14.20 -29.20 43.25
C LYS A 520 -15.05 -29.29 41.98
N SER A 521 -16.35 -29.11 42.11
CA SER A 521 -17.28 -29.24 40.98
C SER A 521 -18.47 -28.31 41.14
N LEU A 522 -19.06 -28.00 39.99
CA LEU A 522 -20.28 -27.22 39.81
C LEU A 522 -21.26 -28.11 39.05
N GLN A 523 -22.52 -28.14 39.49
CA GLN A 523 -23.57 -28.92 38.87
C GLN A 523 -24.84 -28.09 38.68
N ASP A 524 -25.29 -27.97 37.44
CA ASP A 524 -26.57 -27.38 37.09
C ASP A 524 -27.54 -28.49 36.63
N ALA A 525 -28.73 -28.53 37.23
CA ALA A 525 -29.76 -29.55 36.97
C ALA A 525 -29.28 -31.03 37.00
N GLY A 526 -28.12 -31.32 37.61
CA GLY A 526 -27.52 -32.65 37.68
C GLY A 526 -26.39 -32.91 36.67
N ASP A 527 -26.12 -31.98 35.77
CA ASP A 527 -25.02 -32.03 34.81
C ASP A 527 -23.81 -31.23 35.33
N ASP A 528 -22.60 -31.79 35.20
CA ASP A 528 -21.36 -31.10 35.59
C ASP A 528 -21.06 -29.95 34.61
N VAL A 529 -20.81 -28.75 35.15
CA VAL A 529 -20.42 -27.56 34.38
C VAL A 529 -19.03 -27.07 34.77
N ASP A 530 -18.34 -26.41 33.83
CA ASP A 530 -16.98 -25.88 34.04
C ASP A 530 -16.96 -24.55 34.81
N SER A 531 -17.99 -23.74 34.60
CA SER A 531 -18.12 -22.39 35.13
C SER A 531 -19.58 -22.01 35.36
N ALA A 532 -19.81 -21.00 36.21
CA ALA A 532 -21.09 -20.33 36.38
C ALA A 532 -20.90 -18.81 36.47
N ARG A 533 -21.88 -18.06 35.97
CA ARG A 533 -21.87 -16.59 35.88
C ARG A 533 -22.90 -15.93 36.79
N THR A 534 -22.76 -14.62 36.97
CA THR A 534 -23.64 -13.78 37.79
C THR A 534 -25.13 -14.05 37.55
N GLY A 535 -25.85 -14.33 38.65
CA GLY A 535 -27.29 -14.63 38.67
C GLY A 535 -27.62 -16.11 38.56
N GLU A 536 -26.67 -16.98 38.20
CA GLU A 536 -26.90 -18.42 38.12
C GLU A 536 -26.94 -19.07 39.51
N GLN A 537 -27.85 -20.03 39.67
CA GLN A 537 -28.03 -20.81 40.89
C GLN A 537 -27.79 -22.29 40.60
N LEU A 538 -26.85 -22.89 41.32
CA LEU A 538 -26.38 -24.23 41.03
C LEU A 538 -25.83 -24.92 42.28
N ALA A 539 -25.57 -26.22 42.20
CA ALA A 539 -24.95 -26.96 43.30
C ALA A 539 -23.41 -26.89 43.19
N ALA A 540 -22.74 -26.53 44.28
CA ALA A 540 -21.29 -26.49 44.35
C ALA A 540 -20.78 -27.51 45.37
N SER A 541 -19.75 -28.26 44.98
CA SER A 541 -19.01 -29.14 45.87
C SER A 541 -17.76 -28.46 46.39
N VAL A 542 -17.67 -28.22 47.69
CA VAL A 542 -16.54 -27.53 48.35
C VAL A 542 -15.84 -28.48 49.31
N ASP A 543 -14.58 -28.77 49.04
CA ASP A 543 -13.72 -29.63 49.85
C ASP A 543 -13.03 -28.82 50.95
N GLY A 544 -13.05 -29.32 52.19
CA GLY A 544 -12.46 -28.65 53.36
C GLY A 544 -13.45 -28.17 54.44
N PRO A 545 -14.51 -27.41 54.11
CA PRO A 545 -15.40 -26.89 55.13
C PRO A 545 -16.43 -27.92 55.61
N THR A 546 -16.95 -27.69 56.82
CA THR A 546 -18.21 -28.30 57.28
C THR A 546 -19.27 -27.21 57.38
N VAL A 547 -20.43 -27.44 56.75
CA VAL A 547 -21.58 -26.54 56.82
C VAL A 547 -22.13 -26.51 58.25
N GLY A 548 -22.37 -25.31 58.79
CA GLY A 548 -22.70 -25.06 60.20
C GLY A 548 -21.48 -24.92 61.12
N ARG A 549 -20.26 -24.88 60.59
CA ARG A 549 -19.04 -24.65 61.39
C ARG A 549 -18.06 -23.68 60.74
N GLN A 550 -17.58 -23.97 59.53
CA GLN A 550 -16.67 -23.08 58.79
C GLN A 550 -17.43 -22.18 57.81
N ILE A 551 -18.52 -22.71 57.24
CA ILE A 551 -19.45 -21.97 56.41
C ILE A 551 -20.86 -22.19 56.93
N GLU A 552 -21.70 -21.18 56.81
CA GLU A 552 -23.11 -21.18 57.17
C GLU A 552 -23.95 -20.80 55.94
N GLU A 553 -25.22 -21.17 55.96
CA GLU A 553 -26.15 -20.73 54.93
C GLU A 553 -26.33 -19.20 54.98
N GLY A 554 -26.31 -18.55 53.82
CA GLY A 554 -26.30 -17.10 53.69
C GLY A 554 -24.91 -16.47 53.66
N ASP A 555 -23.83 -17.23 53.89
CA ASP A 555 -22.47 -16.70 53.78
C ASP A 555 -22.13 -16.29 52.34
N ASP A 556 -21.49 -15.12 52.21
CA ASP A 556 -20.82 -14.67 50.99
C ASP A 556 -19.38 -15.21 50.96
N LEU A 557 -19.09 -16.03 49.95
CA LEU A 557 -17.78 -16.60 49.68
C LEU A 557 -17.19 -15.98 48.41
N TRP A 558 -15.87 -16.04 48.31
CA TRP A 558 -15.12 -15.43 47.21
C TRP A 558 -14.11 -16.43 46.66
N VAL A 559 -13.83 -16.32 45.37
CA VAL A 559 -12.66 -16.98 44.78
C VAL A 559 -11.40 -16.31 45.34
N GLU A 560 -10.45 -17.12 45.77
CA GLU A 560 -9.16 -16.62 46.22
C GLU A 560 -8.30 -16.23 45.01
N LEU A 561 -8.05 -14.94 44.83
CA LEU A 561 -7.19 -14.44 43.77
C LEU A 561 -5.73 -14.41 44.25
N PRO A 562 -4.80 -15.07 43.55
CA PRO A 562 -3.37 -14.82 43.73
C PRO A 562 -3.07 -13.34 43.45
N GLU A 563 -2.21 -12.72 44.26
CA GLU A 563 -1.86 -11.30 44.12
C GLU A 563 -1.36 -10.95 42.71
N LYS A 564 -0.56 -11.83 42.11
CA LYS A 564 -0.10 -11.67 40.72
C LYS A 564 -1.24 -11.63 39.71
N HIS A 565 -2.25 -12.49 39.89
CA HIS A 565 -3.41 -12.54 38.98
C HIS A 565 -4.27 -11.31 39.16
N ALA A 566 -4.49 -10.86 40.40
CA ALA A 566 -5.23 -9.62 40.66
C ALA A 566 -4.54 -8.40 40.03
N LYS A 567 -3.20 -8.35 40.06
CA LYS A 567 -2.41 -7.30 39.40
C LYS A 567 -2.59 -7.33 37.88
N ILE A 568 -2.41 -8.49 37.24
CA ILE A 568 -2.56 -8.65 35.78
C ILE A 568 -3.99 -8.27 35.35
N LEU A 569 -5.01 -8.74 36.08
CA LEU A 569 -6.42 -8.41 35.81
C LEU A 569 -6.74 -6.92 35.96
N GLU A 570 -6.08 -6.20 36.87
CA GLU A 570 -6.35 -4.76 37.07
C GLU A 570 -5.56 -3.88 36.09
N GLN A 571 -4.33 -4.26 35.75
CA GLN A 571 -3.40 -3.41 35.00
C GLN A 571 -3.33 -3.73 33.51
N GLU A 572 -3.48 -5.00 33.14
CA GLU A 572 -3.25 -5.48 31.78
C GLU A 572 -4.57 -5.93 31.12
N LEU A 573 -5.42 -6.67 31.83
CA LEU A 573 -6.61 -7.34 31.25
C LEU A 573 -7.95 -6.75 31.72
N ARG A 574 -7.94 -5.51 32.23
CA ARG A 574 -9.15 -4.91 32.82
C ARG A 574 -10.24 -4.70 31.78
N GLU A 575 -9.88 -4.38 30.54
CA GLU A 575 -10.82 -4.16 29.44
C GLU A 575 -11.32 -5.47 28.80
N GLU A 576 -10.64 -6.58 29.08
CA GLU A 576 -10.93 -7.90 28.50
C GLU A 576 -11.86 -8.78 29.38
N ILE A 577 -11.99 -8.45 30.66
CA ILE A 577 -12.94 -9.14 31.55
C ILE A 577 -14.33 -8.49 31.53
N SER A 578 -15.36 -9.30 31.77
CA SER A 578 -16.75 -8.82 31.73
C SER A 578 -17.03 -7.79 32.83
N VAL A 579 -18.10 -7.00 32.65
CA VAL A 579 -18.47 -5.93 33.59
C VAL A 579 -18.67 -6.48 35.02
N ASP A 580 -19.28 -7.64 35.15
CA ASP A 580 -19.49 -8.31 36.44
C ASP A 580 -18.20 -8.86 37.04
N GLU A 581 -17.24 -9.31 36.24
CA GLU A 581 -15.91 -9.67 36.73
C GLU A 581 -15.11 -8.46 37.21
N ARG A 582 -15.21 -7.31 36.52
CA ARG A 582 -14.60 -6.05 36.99
C ARG A 582 -15.18 -5.61 38.33
N GLU A 583 -16.48 -5.81 38.52
CA GLU A 583 -17.15 -5.52 39.78
C GLU A 583 -16.62 -6.44 40.90
N ALA A 584 -16.56 -7.75 40.64
CA ALA A 584 -16.00 -8.73 41.58
C ALA A 584 -14.55 -8.43 41.95
N LEU A 585 -13.71 -8.12 40.95
CA LEU A 585 -12.32 -7.73 41.14
C LEU A 585 -12.19 -6.45 41.98
N SER A 586 -12.98 -5.42 41.66
CA SER A 586 -12.94 -4.14 42.37
C SER A 586 -13.30 -4.31 43.85
N MET A 587 -14.37 -5.06 44.14
CA MET A 587 -14.76 -5.35 45.52
C MET A 587 -13.71 -6.20 46.25
N TYR A 588 -13.09 -7.16 45.57
CA TYR A 588 -12.04 -8.01 46.15
C TYR A 588 -10.78 -7.19 46.48
N LEU A 589 -10.36 -6.31 45.58
CA LEU A 589 -9.23 -5.40 45.77
C LEU A 589 -9.49 -4.40 46.90
N GLU A 590 -10.69 -3.82 46.97
CA GLU A 590 -11.07 -2.90 48.05
C GLU A 590 -10.92 -3.56 49.44
N LYS A 591 -11.40 -4.81 49.58
CA LYS A 591 -11.26 -5.57 50.82
C LYS A 591 -9.81 -5.83 51.23
N HIS A 592 -8.93 -6.21 50.30
CA HIS A 592 -7.50 -6.37 50.59
C HIS A 592 -6.83 -5.03 50.91
N ARG A 593 -7.15 -3.98 50.15
CA ARG A 593 -6.48 -2.68 50.25
C ARG A 593 -6.86 -1.87 51.47
N ASN A 594 -7.97 -2.19 52.13
CA ASN A 594 -8.26 -1.70 53.48
C ASN A 594 -7.19 -2.10 54.50
N ARG A 595 -6.57 -3.27 54.32
CA ARG A 595 -5.50 -3.80 55.18
C ARG A 595 -4.11 -3.52 54.63
N ASP A 596 -3.90 -3.69 53.33
CA ASP A 596 -2.63 -3.43 52.63
C ASP A 596 -2.85 -2.59 51.36
N PRO A 597 -2.64 -1.26 51.40
CA PRO A 597 -2.88 -0.36 50.29
C PRO A 597 -2.08 -0.64 49.01
N PHE A 598 -1.06 -1.50 49.08
CA PHE A 598 -0.19 -1.87 47.95
C PHE A 598 -0.50 -3.25 47.36
N TRP A 599 -1.42 -4.00 47.96
CA TRP A 599 -1.75 -5.34 47.47
C TRP A 599 -2.31 -5.30 46.03
N GLY A 600 -1.67 -6.07 45.15
CA GLY A 600 -2.04 -6.17 43.74
C GLY A 600 -1.72 -4.93 42.90
N LYS A 601 -0.77 -4.07 43.32
CA LYS A 601 -0.27 -2.92 42.53
C LYS A 601 1.05 -3.19 41.82
#